data_AF-A0A9D2U4B2-F1
#
_entry.id   AF-A0A9D2U4B2-F1
#
_cell.length_a   1.000
_cell.length_b   1.000
_cell.length_c   1.000
_cell.angle_alpha   90.00
_cell.angle_beta   90.00
_cell.angle_gamma   90.00
#
_symmetry.space_group_name_H-M   'P 1'
#
loop_
_entity.id
_entity.type
_entity.pdbx_description
1 polymer ?
#
loop_
_entity_poly.entity_id
_entity_poly.type
_entity_poly.pdbx_seq_one_letter_code
_entity_poly.pdbx_strand_id
1 'polypeptide(L)'
;MTKGVYEKPKMTFVSLQNRENVAEKCWGNHSTGYKYYDTVGSGYVAFTLANNSCSAEDKLLMYFYEDKNDKEPEEIFRGDPRYDEIYGKVTVGGNYGSSFKGEEQFPDTPTGMS
;
A
#
# COMPACT_ATOMS: atom_id res chain seq x y z
N MET A 1 -37.82 29.48 38.62
CA MET A 1 -37.36 28.46 37.65
C MET A 1 -36.72 29.18 36.47
N THR A 2 -35.40 29.14 36.36
CA THR A 2 -34.67 29.76 35.24
C THR A 2 -34.85 28.88 34.01
N LYS A 3 -35.65 29.33 33.04
CA LYS A 3 -35.74 28.69 31.73
C LYS A 3 -34.37 28.86 31.06
N GLY A 4 -33.67 27.76 30.81
CA GLY A 4 -32.43 27.77 30.03
C GLY A 4 -32.68 28.44 28.68
N VAL A 5 -31.90 29.48 28.37
CA VAL A 5 -31.98 30.19 27.10
C VAL A 5 -31.34 29.29 26.04
N TYR A 6 -32.11 28.92 25.03
CA TYR A 6 -31.59 28.14 23.91
C TYR A 6 -30.71 29.05 23.04
N GLU A 7 -29.42 28.72 22.93
CA GLU A 7 -28.54 29.32 21.94
C GLU A 7 -28.51 28.46 20.67
N LYS A 8 -28.70 29.11 19.51
CA LYS A 8 -28.61 28.43 18.21
C LYS A 8 -27.17 27.95 17.97
N PRO A 9 -26.97 26.77 17.34
CA PRO A 9 -25.63 26.30 17.00
C PRO A 9 -24.92 27.31 16.09
N LYS A 10 -23.67 27.63 16.43
CA LYS A 10 -22.78 28.41 15.58
C LYS A 10 -21.95 27.46 14.73
N MET A 11 -22.03 27.63 13.42
CA MET A 11 -21.18 26.94 12.44
C MET A 11 -19.97 27.81 12.14
N THR A 12 -18.78 27.22 12.19
CA THR A 12 -17.55 27.90 11.78
C THR A 12 -17.01 27.19 10.55
N PHE A 13 -16.87 27.95 9.46
CA PHE A 13 -16.20 27.49 8.27
C PHE A 13 -14.72 27.84 8.39
N VAL A 14 -13.87 26.83 8.32
CA VAL A 14 -12.41 26.99 8.31
C VAL A 14 -11.90 26.72 6.92
N SER A 15 -11.00 27.58 6.44
CA SER A 15 -10.31 27.36 5.17
C SER A 15 -9.27 26.26 5.36
N LEU A 16 -9.46 25.13 4.69
CA LEU A 16 -8.43 24.10 4.60
C LEU A 16 -7.36 24.56 3.61
N GLN A 17 -6.09 24.57 4.04
CA GLN A 17 -4.98 24.74 3.11
C GLN A 17 -4.70 23.40 2.46
N ASN A 18 -5.02 23.28 1.18
CA ASN A 18 -4.58 22.13 0.39
C ASN A 18 -3.08 22.32 0.11
N ARG A 19 -2.24 21.60 0.87
CA ARG A 19 -0.80 21.62 0.68
C ARG A 19 -0.45 20.54 -0.35
N GLU A 20 -0.40 20.92 -1.62
CA GLU A 20 -0.07 20.00 -2.73
C GLU A 20 1.28 19.31 -2.52
N ASN A 21 2.25 19.99 -1.90
CA ASN A 21 3.56 19.42 -1.54
C ASN A 21 3.52 18.34 -0.42
N VAL A 22 2.39 18.15 0.23
CA VAL A 22 2.11 17.06 1.17
C VAL A 22 1.39 15.91 0.45
N ALA A 23 0.58 16.23 -0.57
CA ALA A 23 -0.13 15.25 -1.40
C ALA A 23 0.79 14.50 -2.38
N GLU A 24 1.90 15.12 -2.81
CA GLU A 24 2.84 14.52 -3.77
C GLU A 24 3.98 13.72 -3.14
N LYS A 25 4.11 13.70 -1.82
CA LYS A 25 5.12 12.85 -1.18
C LYS A 25 4.63 11.41 -1.22
N CYS A 26 5.48 10.50 -1.69
CA CYS A 26 5.32 9.07 -1.42
C CYS A 26 5.23 8.87 0.11
N TRP A 27 4.16 8.25 0.61
CA TRP A 27 4.05 7.87 2.03
C TRP A 27 4.35 6.38 2.13
N GLY A 28 5.58 6.03 2.52
CA GLY A 28 5.96 4.64 2.79
C GLY A 28 7.29 4.19 2.20
N ASN A 29 7.47 2.88 1.99
CA ASN A 29 8.73 2.21 1.66
C ASN A 29 9.58 2.95 0.60
N HIS A 30 10.63 3.61 1.09
CA HIS A 30 11.67 4.29 0.32
C HIS A 30 12.93 3.42 0.15
N SER A 31 12.88 2.15 0.57
CA SER A 31 14.01 1.24 0.42
C SER A 31 14.02 0.63 -0.99
N THR A 32 15.20 0.34 -1.50
CA THR A 32 15.42 -0.33 -2.80
C THR A 32 15.08 -1.83 -2.77
N GLY A 33 14.35 -2.29 -1.74
CA GLY A 33 14.10 -3.69 -1.46
C GLY A 33 12.74 -4.18 -1.92
N TYR A 34 12.59 -5.51 -1.88
CA TYR A 34 11.30 -6.17 -2.03
C TYR A 34 10.60 -6.29 -0.69
N LYS A 35 9.27 -6.20 -0.73
CA LYS A 35 8.37 -6.65 0.31
C LYS A 35 7.82 -8.02 -0.06
N TYR A 36 7.42 -8.82 0.93
CA TYR A 36 7.00 -10.19 0.69
C TYR A 36 5.57 -10.45 1.20
N TYR A 37 4.86 -11.37 0.54
CA TYR A 37 3.51 -11.77 0.91
C TYR A 37 3.28 -13.26 0.58
N ASP A 38 2.77 -14.02 1.55
CA ASP A 38 2.38 -15.42 1.36
C ASP A 38 1.07 -15.51 0.60
N THR A 39 1.07 -16.23 -0.53
CA THR A 39 -0.16 -16.52 -1.26
C THR A 39 -0.81 -17.79 -0.70
N VAL A 40 -2.15 -17.84 -0.75
CA VAL A 40 -2.89 -19.02 -0.27
C VAL A 40 -2.59 -20.22 -1.18
N GLY A 41 -1.90 -21.23 -0.65
CA GLY A 41 -1.67 -22.52 -1.34
C GLY A 41 -0.23 -23.03 -1.22
N SER A 42 0.72 -22.32 -1.82
CA SER A 42 2.17 -22.61 -1.76
C SER A 42 2.94 -21.55 -2.55
N GLY A 43 4.00 -21.01 -1.97
CA GLY A 43 4.84 -19.98 -2.57
C GLY A 43 4.57 -18.59 -2.02
N TYR A 44 5.37 -17.63 -2.44
CA TYR A 44 5.26 -16.25 -1.98
C TYR A 44 5.55 -15.28 -3.11
N VAL A 45 5.08 -14.05 -2.96
CA VAL A 45 5.36 -12.98 -3.92
C VAL A 45 6.25 -11.95 -3.28
N ALA A 46 7.36 -11.66 -3.95
CA ALA A 46 8.17 -10.49 -3.70
C ALA A 46 7.68 -9.34 -4.58
N PHE A 47 7.47 -8.15 -4.03
CA PHE A 47 6.98 -7.00 -4.79
C PHE A 47 7.66 -5.69 -4.41
N THR A 48 7.72 -4.77 -5.37
CA THR A 48 8.30 -3.43 -5.19
C THR A 48 7.73 -2.44 -6.20
N LEU A 49 8.04 -1.15 -6.04
CA LEU A 49 7.66 -0.10 -6.99
C LEU A 49 8.86 0.28 -7.87
N ALA A 50 8.69 0.17 -9.18
CA ALA A 50 9.67 0.60 -10.17
C ALA A 50 9.88 2.13 -10.13
N ASN A 51 11.10 2.56 -10.47
CA ASN A 51 11.45 3.97 -10.72
C ASN A 51 11.11 4.94 -9.58
N ASN A 52 11.14 4.49 -8.32
CA ASN A 52 10.77 5.30 -7.16
C ASN A 52 9.34 5.89 -7.25
N SER A 53 8.42 5.15 -7.87
CA SER A 53 7.02 5.57 -8.02
C SER A 53 6.29 5.65 -6.68
N CYS A 54 5.32 6.59 -6.58
CA CYS A 54 4.37 6.70 -5.47
C CYS A 54 2.99 6.09 -5.78
N SER A 55 2.91 5.28 -6.83
CA SER A 55 1.69 4.63 -7.32
C SER A 55 1.99 3.22 -7.81
N ALA A 56 1.06 2.31 -7.53
CA ALA A 56 1.13 0.91 -7.89
C ALA A 56 0.57 0.61 -9.29
N GLU A 57 -0.17 1.54 -9.92
CA GLU A 57 -0.96 1.27 -11.13
C GLU A 57 -0.18 0.60 -12.27
N ASP A 58 0.97 1.18 -12.59
CA ASP A 58 1.82 0.79 -13.72
C ASP A 58 3.29 0.63 -13.31
N LYS A 59 3.55 0.58 -11.99
CA LYS A 59 4.90 0.55 -11.43
C LYS A 59 5.08 -0.55 -10.40
N LEU A 60 4.02 -1.29 -10.04
CA LEU A 60 4.14 -2.44 -9.16
C LEU A 60 4.74 -3.63 -9.92
N LEU A 61 5.95 -4.00 -9.51
CA LEU A 61 6.67 -5.19 -9.96
C LEU A 61 6.43 -6.31 -8.96
N MET A 62 6.16 -7.52 -9.45
CA MET A 62 5.90 -8.69 -8.64
C MET A 62 6.58 -9.92 -9.22
N TYR A 63 7.20 -10.69 -8.33
CA TYR A 63 7.86 -11.94 -8.64
C TYR A 63 7.33 -13.02 -7.73
N PHE A 64 6.78 -14.09 -8.30
CA PHE A 64 6.33 -15.26 -7.58
C PHE A 64 7.47 -16.28 -7.46
N TYR A 65 7.65 -16.79 -6.25
CA TYR A 65 8.60 -17.85 -5.91
C TYR A 65 7.79 -19.06 -5.45
N GLU A 66 8.05 -20.23 -6.06
CA GLU A 66 7.43 -21.48 -5.60
C GLU A 66 7.89 -21.86 -4.19
N ASP A 67 9.18 -21.66 -3.91
CA ASP A 67 9.79 -21.81 -2.59
C ASP A 67 11.05 -20.94 -2.45
N LYS A 68 11.63 -20.92 -1.24
CA LYS A 68 12.81 -20.09 -0.90
C LYS A 68 14.08 -20.40 -1.71
N ASN A 69 14.15 -21.54 -2.38
CA ASN A 69 15.29 -21.98 -3.20
C ASN A 69 15.04 -21.79 -4.69
N ASP A 70 13.88 -21.27 -5.07
CA ASP A 70 13.59 -20.93 -6.45
C ASP A 70 14.57 -19.85 -6.94
N LYS A 71 15.29 -20.17 -8.01
CA LYS A 71 16.32 -19.31 -8.61
C LYS A 71 15.80 -18.51 -9.79
N GLU A 72 14.65 -18.89 -10.33
CA GLU A 72 14.06 -18.32 -11.53
C GLU A 72 12.60 -17.96 -11.24
N PRO A 73 12.36 -16.94 -10.38
CA PRO A 73 11.01 -16.56 -10.02
C PRO A 73 10.23 -16.05 -11.23
N GLU A 74 8.94 -16.35 -11.25
CA GLU A 74 8.02 -15.94 -12.30
C GLU A 74 7.62 -14.47 -12.10
N GLU A 75 7.85 -13.60 -13.09
CA GLU A 75 7.25 -12.26 -13.08
C GLU A 75 5.75 -12.36 -13.39
N ILE A 76 4.93 -11.82 -12.49
CA ILE A 76 3.46 -11.86 -12.61
C ILE A 76 2.90 -10.47 -12.89
N PHE A 77 1.80 -10.42 -13.64
CA PHE A 77 1.21 -9.18 -14.15
C PHE A 77 -0.29 -9.10 -13.87
N ARG A 78 -0.86 -7.91 -14.08
CA ARG A 78 -2.30 -7.65 -13.93
C ARG A 78 -3.12 -8.66 -14.73
N GLY A 79 -4.14 -9.22 -14.08
CA GLY A 79 -4.95 -10.32 -14.63
C GLY A 79 -4.52 -11.71 -14.17
N ASP A 80 -3.34 -11.84 -13.53
CA ASP A 80 -3.01 -13.01 -12.72
C ASP A 80 -3.72 -12.90 -11.35
N PRO A 81 -4.43 -13.94 -10.88
CA PRO A 81 -5.09 -13.91 -9.57
C PRO A 81 -4.15 -13.57 -8.40
N ARG A 82 -2.89 -14.01 -8.46
CA ARG A 82 -1.85 -13.71 -7.44
C ARG A 82 -1.50 -12.23 -7.44
N TYR A 83 -1.40 -11.64 -8.63
CA TYR A 83 -1.15 -10.21 -8.79
C TYR A 83 -2.32 -9.41 -8.25
N ASP A 84 -3.55 -9.77 -8.64
CA ASP A 84 -4.76 -9.02 -8.29
C ASP A 84 -5.02 -9.03 -6.76
N GLU A 85 -4.73 -10.15 -6.07
CA GLU A 85 -4.81 -10.24 -4.61
C GLU A 85 -3.88 -9.21 -3.94
N ILE A 86 -2.61 -9.19 -4.35
CA ILE A 86 -1.59 -8.33 -3.73
C ILE A 86 -1.81 -6.89 -4.13
N TYR A 87 -2.16 -6.62 -5.39
CA TYR A 87 -2.51 -5.28 -5.85
C TYR A 87 -3.65 -4.71 -5.02
N GLY A 88 -4.68 -5.50 -4.74
CA GLY A 88 -5.78 -5.13 -3.85
C GLY A 88 -5.29 -4.73 -2.45
N LYS A 89 -4.34 -5.48 -1.87
CA LYS A 89 -3.75 -5.20 -0.55
C LYS A 89 -2.86 -3.96 -0.53
N VAL A 90 -2.01 -3.80 -1.54
CA VAL A 90 -1.10 -2.67 -1.72
C VAL A 90 -1.86 -1.34 -1.92
N THR A 91 -3.05 -1.41 -2.52
CA THR A 91 -3.86 -0.24 -2.86
C THR A 91 -5.04 -0.02 -1.91
N VAL A 92 -5.12 -0.75 -0.79
CA VAL A 92 -6.18 -0.52 0.23
C VAL A 92 -6.12 0.92 0.72
N GLY A 93 -7.21 1.65 0.49
CA GLY A 93 -7.33 3.06 0.91
C GLY A 93 -6.65 4.06 -0.02
N GLY A 94 -6.35 3.68 -1.27
CA GLY A 94 -5.94 4.56 -2.36
C GLY A 94 -4.66 4.14 -3.07
N ASN A 95 -4.55 4.47 -4.36
CA ASN A 95 -3.40 4.15 -5.20
C ASN A 95 -2.31 5.25 -5.19
N TYR A 96 -2.71 6.52 -5.03
CA TYR A 96 -1.79 7.66 -5.03
C TYR A 96 -1.26 7.98 -3.63
N GLY A 97 0.05 8.17 -3.52
CA GLY A 97 0.72 8.41 -2.24
C GLY A 97 0.94 7.15 -1.42
N SER A 98 0.59 5.97 -1.94
CA SER A 98 0.89 4.69 -1.30
C SER A 98 2.34 4.30 -1.60
N SER A 99 3.10 3.96 -0.57
CA SER A 99 4.30 3.13 -0.74
C SER A 99 4.22 1.91 0.17
N PHE A 100 2.99 1.37 0.33
CA PHE A 100 2.51 0.19 1.09
C PHE A 100 1.75 0.45 2.41
N LYS A 101 1.05 1.58 2.57
CA LYS A 101 0.13 1.92 3.70
C LYS A 101 -0.33 0.70 4.55
N GLY A 102 0.25 0.55 5.74
CA GLY A 102 0.12 -0.69 6.55
C GLY A 102 1.31 -1.65 6.42
N GLU A 103 2.47 -1.15 5.97
CA GLU A 103 3.72 -1.88 5.64
C GLU A 103 4.20 -2.88 6.67
N GLU A 104 3.83 -2.69 7.92
CA GLU A 104 4.11 -3.62 9.01
C GLU A 104 3.53 -5.02 8.75
N GLN A 105 2.56 -5.13 7.83
CA GLN A 105 1.98 -6.39 7.36
C GLN A 105 2.83 -7.10 6.30
N PHE A 106 3.83 -6.41 5.73
CA PHE A 106 4.71 -6.97 4.70
C PHE A 106 6.15 -7.03 5.21
N PRO A 107 6.68 -8.23 5.47
CA PRO A 107 8.06 -8.38 5.90
C PRO A 107 9.05 -7.95 4.81
N ASP A 108 10.26 -7.58 5.25
CA ASP A 108 11.41 -7.26 4.38
C ASP A 108 12.22 -8.51 3.99
N THR A 109 11.84 -9.68 4.50
CA THR A 109 12.47 -10.97 4.17
C THR A 109 11.41 -12.06 4.01
N PRO A 110 11.69 -13.10 3.20
CA PRO A 110 10.79 -14.25 3.07
C PRO A 110 10.57 -14.98 4.41
N THR A 111 11.54 -14.96 5.31
CA THR A 111 11.43 -15.62 6.63
C THR A 111 10.47 -14.93 7.61
N GLY A 112 10.05 -13.69 7.32
CA GLY A 112 9.12 -12.94 8.15
C GLY A 112 7.64 -13.19 7.79
N MET A 113 7.36 -14.04 6.80
CA MET A 113 6.00 -14.39 6.40
C MET A 113 5.47 -15.47 7.35
N SER A 114 4.19 -15.39 7.72
CA SER A 114 3.56 -16.21 8.77
C SER A 114 2.26 -16.83 8.32
#